data_AF-A0A919L620-F1
#
_entry.id   AF-A0A919L620-F1
#
_cell.length_a   1.000
_cell.length_b   1.000
_cell.length_c   1.000
_cell.angle_alpha   90.00
_cell.angle_beta   90.00
_cell.angle_gamma   90.00
#
_symmetry.space_group_name_H-M   'P 1'
#
loop_
_entity.id
_entity.type
_entity.pdbx_description
1 polymer ?
#
loop_
_entity_poly.entity_id
_entity_poly.type
_entity_poly.pdbx_seq_one_letter_code
_entity_poly.pdbx_strand_id
1 'polypeptide(L)'
;MRTPQATSGGAQEVRNGRVPPEGRSDRSGGAVTGSRSLSSGLRALRPAAFGADPAGSRLERIRSSPNFADGSFRNPVGARTRPSASVLELARTYVDKEKRSRRAPRGPVPVHDGTAAALAAPPVSGLRLTWMGHSSVLAEIDGGRVLFDPVWGDRCSPFSFIGPKRLHPVPLPLAALGPVDAVVISHDHYDHLDLPTIKALAGTGTVFAVPLGVGAHLERWGVPEDRLRELDWQESTKVAGLTLTATPARHFCGRGLRNQQHALWASWTVVGDEHRIYHSGDTGYFPGFRDIGAEQGPFDATMIQIGAYSEFWPDIHMTPQEGMQAHLDLQGGHPAGVMLPIHWGTFNLAPHPWAEPGEGTLAAARAAGARAALPRPGEPFEPTAAGLPSEPWWRKVAKAPEGGWPTTEGAPDRAGSPTEGTGEPEAAPAVG
;
A
#
# COMPACT_ATOMS: atom_id res chain seq x y z
N MET A 1 -36.79 32.52 59.36
CA MET A 1 -38.09 32.46 58.67
C MET A 1 -38.17 31.08 58.02
N ARG A 2 -38.71 30.07 58.72
CA ARG A 2 -40.10 29.56 58.64
C ARG A 2 -40.51 29.09 57.23
N THR A 3 -40.54 27.77 57.07
CA THR A 3 -41.38 26.97 56.16
C THR A 3 -42.88 27.33 56.31
N PRO A 4 -43.74 27.07 55.30
CA PRO A 4 -44.49 25.78 55.22
C PRO A 4 -44.71 25.30 53.75
N GLN A 5 -44.93 24.02 53.38
CA GLN A 5 -46.02 23.05 53.67
C GLN A 5 -47.45 23.61 53.41
N ALA A 6 -48.44 22.93 52.83
CA ALA A 6 -48.63 21.59 52.26
C ALA A 6 -50.05 21.53 51.60
N THR A 7 -50.42 20.33 51.11
CA THR A 7 -51.78 19.71 51.07
C THR A 7 -52.75 20.16 49.98
N SER A 8 -53.65 19.34 49.42
CA SER A 8 -54.14 17.96 49.66
C SER A 8 -55.07 17.59 48.49
N GLY A 9 -55.22 16.32 48.09
CA GLY A 9 -56.22 15.36 48.61
C GLY A 9 -56.97 14.74 47.41
N GLY A 10 -57.58 13.55 47.42
CA GLY A 10 -57.84 12.48 48.38
C GLY A 10 -58.33 11.23 47.58
N ALA A 11 -58.08 9.99 48.06
CA ALA A 11 -59.02 9.06 48.70
C ALA A 11 -60.07 8.43 47.74
N GLN A 12 -60.53 7.17 47.77
CA GLN A 12 -60.37 5.93 48.57
C GLN A 12 -61.07 4.81 47.73
N GLU A 13 -60.53 3.59 47.55
CA GLU A 13 -60.91 2.31 48.23
C GLU A 13 -62.37 1.84 47.95
N VAL A 14 -62.73 0.63 47.47
CA VAL A 14 -62.77 -0.68 48.17
C VAL A 14 -63.30 -1.82 47.22
N ARG A 15 -62.60 -2.98 47.24
CA ARG A 15 -62.95 -4.44 47.16
C ARG A 15 -63.98 -5.11 46.19
N ASN A 16 -63.51 -6.29 45.75
CA ASN A 16 -64.11 -7.65 45.66
C ASN A 16 -64.97 -8.10 44.45
N GLY A 17 -64.44 -9.10 43.71
CA GLY A 17 -65.08 -10.42 43.60
C GLY A 17 -65.47 -11.00 42.21
N ARG A 18 -65.02 -12.25 42.00
CA ARG A 18 -65.57 -13.35 41.15
C ARG A 18 -65.21 -13.49 39.65
N VAL A 19 -64.67 -14.68 39.38
CA VAL A 19 -64.47 -15.46 38.13
C VAL A 19 -65.83 -16.05 37.67
N PRO A 20 -66.17 -16.18 36.36
CA PRO A 20 -65.72 -17.28 35.49
C PRO A 20 -65.52 -16.94 33.99
N PRO A 21 -64.99 -17.88 33.17
CA PRO A 21 -65.91 -18.43 32.17
C PRO A 21 -65.69 -19.93 31.83
N GLU A 22 -66.79 -20.61 31.51
CA GLU A 22 -66.84 -21.74 30.59
C GLU A 22 -67.78 -21.38 29.43
N GLY A 23 -67.41 -21.78 28.21
CA GLY A 23 -68.25 -21.63 27.03
C GLY A 23 -67.50 -22.05 25.76
N ARG A 24 -67.58 -23.34 25.42
CA ARG A 24 -67.18 -23.91 24.13
C ARG A 24 -68.14 -23.46 23.02
N SER A 25 -67.60 -23.15 21.84
CA SER A 25 -68.22 -23.55 20.57
C SER A 25 -67.18 -23.57 19.43
N ASP A 26 -67.52 -24.38 18.44
CA ASP A 26 -66.67 -25.11 17.51
C ASP A 26 -66.41 -24.33 16.20
N ARG A 27 -65.29 -24.65 15.55
CA ARG A 27 -64.99 -24.54 14.10
C ARG A 27 -64.95 -23.16 13.41
N SER A 28 -63.79 -22.80 12.87
CA SER A 28 -63.46 -23.04 11.43
C SER A 28 -62.11 -22.45 11.01
N GLY A 29 -61.34 -23.26 10.28
CA GLY A 29 -60.43 -22.91 9.18
C GLY A 29 -59.43 -21.75 9.33
N GLY A 30 -58.15 -22.08 9.51
CA GLY A 30 -57.05 -21.16 9.24
C GLY A 30 -55.70 -21.83 9.45
N ALA A 31 -55.17 -22.49 8.42
CA ALA A 31 -53.84 -23.05 8.42
C ALA A 31 -52.80 -21.92 8.55
N VAL A 32 -52.15 -21.81 9.72
CA VAL A 32 -50.92 -21.02 9.87
C VAL A 32 -49.76 -21.97 9.65
N THR A 33 -49.27 -22.00 8.42
CA THR A 33 -47.96 -22.57 8.10
C THR A 33 -46.90 -21.72 8.79
N GLY A 34 -46.43 -22.17 9.94
CA GLY A 34 -45.24 -21.61 10.58
C GLY A 34 -44.04 -21.81 9.68
N SER A 35 -43.62 -20.77 8.95
CA SER A 35 -42.29 -20.73 8.35
C SER A 35 -41.30 -20.53 9.49
N ARG A 36 -40.77 -21.63 10.01
CA ARG A 36 -39.50 -21.60 10.73
C ARG A 36 -38.47 -21.06 9.74
N SER A 37 -38.05 -19.82 9.92
CA SER A 37 -36.90 -19.25 9.22
C SER A 37 -35.68 -20.11 9.50
N LEU A 38 -35.35 -21.01 8.57
CA LEU A 38 -34.15 -21.84 8.57
C LEU A 38 -32.90 -21.03 8.17
N SER A 39 -32.78 -19.78 8.61
CA SER A 39 -31.66 -18.91 8.23
C SER A 39 -30.51 -18.87 9.24
N SER A 40 -30.56 -19.61 10.35
CA SER A 40 -29.48 -19.62 11.35
C SER A 40 -28.41 -20.70 11.14
N GLY A 41 -28.48 -21.51 10.06
CA GLY A 41 -27.67 -22.73 9.95
C GLY A 41 -26.42 -22.70 9.07
N LEU A 42 -26.25 -21.74 8.15
CA LEU A 42 -25.15 -21.75 7.18
C LEU A 42 -24.65 -20.34 6.88
N ARG A 43 -24.07 -19.65 7.87
CA ARG A 43 -22.98 -18.72 7.56
C ARG A 43 -21.83 -19.62 7.10
N ALA A 44 -21.74 -19.88 5.79
CA ALA A 44 -20.57 -20.51 5.21
C ALA A 44 -19.32 -19.82 5.80
N LEU A 45 -18.41 -20.61 6.37
CA LEU A 45 -17.20 -20.12 7.04
C LEU A 45 -16.39 -19.27 6.05
N ARG A 46 -16.64 -17.96 6.04
CA ARG A 46 -15.88 -16.98 5.27
C ARG A 46 -14.43 -17.06 5.77
N PRO A 47 -13.43 -17.41 4.92
CA PRO A 47 -12.05 -17.55 5.35
C PRO A 47 -11.57 -16.33 6.13
N ALA A 48 -10.77 -16.54 7.18
CA ALA A 48 -10.38 -15.45 8.08
C ALA A 48 -9.69 -14.29 7.34
N ALA A 49 -8.99 -14.59 6.24
CA ALA A 49 -8.25 -13.64 5.42
C ALA A 49 -9.14 -12.59 4.73
N PHE A 50 -10.44 -12.83 4.62
CA PHE A 50 -11.39 -11.83 4.11
C PHE A 50 -11.64 -10.66 5.08
N GLY A 51 -11.15 -10.74 6.32
CA GLY A 51 -11.30 -9.67 7.31
C GLY A 51 -12.72 -9.51 7.85
N ALA A 52 -13.05 -8.30 8.28
CA ALA A 52 -14.34 -7.85 8.81
C ALA A 52 -14.73 -6.51 8.19
N ASP A 53 -16.04 -6.28 8.05
CA ASP A 53 -16.54 -4.98 7.62
C ASP A 53 -16.59 -4.02 8.82
N PRO A 54 -16.30 -2.72 8.64
CA PRO A 54 -16.35 -1.74 9.73
C PRO A 54 -17.78 -1.58 10.27
N ALA A 55 -17.88 -1.37 11.59
CA ALA A 55 -19.14 -1.21 12.31
C ALA A 55 -18.97 -0.19 13.46
N GLY A 56 -20.08 0.21 14.08
CA GLY A 56 -20.08 1.13 15.24
C GLY A 56 -19.40 2.46 14.94
N SER A 57 -18.63 2.95 15.92
CA SER A 57 -17.90 4.23 15.86
C SER A 57 -16.96 4.33 14.66
N ARG A 58 -16.34 3.21 14.24
CA ARG A 58 -15.49 3.17 13.04
C ARG A 58 -16.28 3.47 11.76
N LEU A 59 -17.46 2.87 11.61
CA LEU A 59 -18.31 3.11 10.45
C LEU A 59 -18.90 4.53 10.46
N GLU A 60 -19.22 5.06 11.64
CA GLU A 60 -19.64 6.45 11.80
C GLU A 60 -18.53 7.41 11.36
N ARG A 61 -17.28 7.17 11.79
CA ARG A 61 -16.11 7.96 11.38
C ARG A 61 -15.85 7.89 9.87
N ILE A 62 -15.98 6.71 9.25
CA ILE A 62 -15.89 6.55 7.80
C ILE A 62 -16.95 7.40 7.10
N ARG A 63 -18.20 7.35 7.57
CA ARG A 63 -19.31 8.10 6.96
C ARG A 63 -19.20 9.62 7.15
N SER A 64 -18.49 10.08 8.18
CA SER A 64 -18.20 11.49 8.40
C SER A 64 -16.96 12.00 7.66
N SER A 65 -16.17 11.12 7.04
CA SER A 65 -15.00 11.51 6.26
C SER A 65 -15.41 12.42 5.10
N PRO A 66 -14.69 13.52 4.84
CA PRO A 66 -14.91 14.35 3.66
C PRO A 66 -14.59 13.61 2.35
N ASN A 67 -13.81 12.52 2.42
CA ASN A 67 -13.40 11.71 1.28
C ASN A 67 -14.39 10.55 0.99
N PHE A 68 -15.43 10.38 1.82
CA PHE A 68 -16.43 9.32 1.67
C PHE A 68 -17.75 9.87 1.14
N ALA A 69 -18.18 9.39 -0.03
CA ALA A 69 -19.43 9.81 -0.66
C ALA A 69 -20.12 8.66 -1.41
N ASP A 70 -21.46 8.67 -1.39
CA ASP A 70 -22.32 7.67 -2.03
C ASP A 70 -21.96 6.21 -1.70
N GLY A 71 -21.56 5.97 -0.44
CA GLY A 71 -21.25 4.63 0.08
C GLY A 71 -19.85 4.10 -0.24
N SER A 72 -18.93 4.94 -0.70
CA SER A 72 -17.52 4.57 -0.94
C SER A 72 -16.57 5.75 -0.76
N PHE A 73 -15.30 5.48 -0.48
CA PHE A 73 -14.26 6.50 -0.62
C PHE A 73 -14.08 6.92 -2.08
N ARG A 74 -13.70 8.18 -2.32
CA ARG A 74 -13.52 8.75 -3.65
C ARG A 74 -12.05 9.01 -3.94
N ASN A 75 -11.63 8.72 -5.17
CA ASN A 75 -10.28 9.04 -5.62
C ASN A 75 -10.10 10.58 -5.76
N PRO A 76 -8.89 11.13 -5.53
CA PRO A 76 -8.63 12.57 -5.65
C PRO A 76 -8.88 13.10 -7.07
N VAL A 77 -8.66 12.23 -8.06
CA VAL A 77 -9.02 12.41 -9.46
C VAL A 77 -9.74 11.17 -9.95
N GLY A 78 -10.70 11.32 -10.88
CA GLY A 78 -11.51 10.20 -11.37
C GLY A 78 -10.63 9.03 -11.85
N ALA A 79 -10.98 7.80 -11.47
CA ALA A 79 -10.17 6.61 -11.76
C ALA A 79 -11.04 5.45 -12.23
N ARG A 80 -10.58 4.72 -13.26
CA ARG A 80 -11.16 3.43 -13.65
C ARG A 80 -10.49 2.32 -12.86
N THR A 81 -11.24 1.75 -11.93
CA THR A 81 -10.79 0.64 -11.06
C THR A 81 -11.12 -0.74 -11.64
N ARG A 82 -11.93 -0.78 -12.71
CA ARG A 82 -12.26 -2.01 -13.45
C ARG A 82 -11.47 -2.08 -14.75
N PRO A 83 -11.06 -3.28 -15.18
CA PRO A 83 -10.42 -3.46 -16.47
C PRO A 83 -11.25 -2.86 -17.62
N SER A 84 -10.60 -2.13 -18.53
CA SER A 84 -11.21 -1.53 -19.71
C SER A 84 -11.51 -2.55 -20.81
N ALA A 85 -10.76 -3.66 -20.84
CA ALA A 85 -10.89 -4.70 -21.85
C ALA A 85 -12.02 -5.69 -21.56
N SER A 86 -12.49 -6.33 -22.62
CA SER A 86 -13.43 -7.44 -22.50
C SER A 86 -12.79 -8.64 -21.80
N VAL A 87 -13.61 -9.49 -21.15
CA VAL A 87 -13.14 -10.74 -20.53
C VAL A 87 -12.38 -11.62 -21.53
N LEU A 88 -12.78 -11.61 -22.80
CA LEU A 88 -12.14 -12.39 -23.85
C LEU A 88 -10.74 -11.87 -24.20
N GLU A 89 -10.55 -10.56 -24.28
CA GLU A 89 -9.24 -9.95 -24.54
C GLU A 89 -8.26 -10.16 -23.39
N LEU A 90 -8.76 -10.03 -22.15
CA LEU A 90 -7.98 -10.36 -20.97
C LEU A 90 -7.58 -11.84 -20.97
N ALA A 91 -8.53 -12.75 -21.25
CA ALA A 91 -8.23 -14.17 -21.35
C ALA A 91 -7.17 -14.48 -22.42
N ARG A 92 -7.30 -13.90 -23.63
CA ARG A 92 -6.31 -14.03 -24.71
C ARG A 92 -4.91 -13.60 -24.26
N THR A 93 -4.81 -12.48 -23.55
CA THR A 93 -3.53 -11.97 -23.03
C THR A 93 -2.89 -12.93 -22.02
N TYR A 94 -3.70 -13.61 -21.20
CA TYR A 94 -3.20 -14.53 -20.17
C TYR A 94 -2.85 -15.93 -20.72
N VAL A 95 -3.45 -16.37 -21.83
CA VAL A 95 -3.16 -17.67 -22.46
C VAL A 95 -2.09 -17.59 -23.56
N ASP A 96 -1.73 -16.40 -24.02
CA ASP A 96 -0.62 -16.16 -24.94
C ASP A 96 0.68 -16.74 -24.37
N LYS A 97 1.22 -17.78 -25.01
CA LYS A 97 2.38 -18.53 -24.54
C LYS A 97 3.65 -17.68 -24.51
N GLU A 98 3.84 -16.81 -25.50
CA GLU A 98 5.05 -16.00 -25.61
C GLU A 98 5.08 -14.94 -24.52
N LYS A 99 3.97 -14.20 -24.35
CA LYS A 99 3.82 -13.23 -23.28
C LYS A 99 3.94 -13.91 -21.92
N ARG A 100 3.25 -15.03 -21.71
CA ARG A 100 3.31 -15.79 -20.45
C ARG A 100 4.72 -16.23 -20.09
N SER A 101 5.54 -16.63 -21.06
CA SER A 101 6.93 -17.07 -20.82
C SER A 101 7.85 -15.96 -20.29
N ARG A 102 7.45 -14.69 -20.40
CA ARG A 102 8.22 -13.52 -19.94
C ARG A 102 7.75 -12.98 -18.59
N ARG A 103 6.63 -13.47 -18.05
CA ARG A 103 6.00 -12.97 -16.82
C ARG A 103 6.54 -13.60 -15.52
N ALA A 104 7.61 -14.39 -15.62
CA ALA A 104 8.27 -15.01 -14.48
C ALA A 104 9.78 -15.15 -14.76
N PRO A 105 10.61 -15.25 -13.71
CA PRO A 105 12.01 -15.60 -13.88
C PRO A 105 12.15 -17.05 -14.39
N ARG A 106 13.26 -17.32 -15.11
CA ARG A 106 13.70 -18.65 -15.56
C ARG A 106 14.53 -19.39 -14.52
N GLY A 107 15.01 -18.70 -13.49
CA GLY A 107 15.84 -19.26 -12.42
C GLY A 107 15.51 -18.65 -11.06
N PRO A 108 16.17 -19.08 -9.98
CA PRO A 108 15.95 -18.52 -8.65
C PRO A 108 16.35 -17.05 -8.63
N VAL A 109 15.45 -16.18 -8.18
CA VAL A 109 15.75 -14.76 -7.94
C VAL A 109 16.83 -14.66 -6.87
N PRO A 110 17.93 -13.90 -7.10
CA PRO A 110 18.97 -13.74 -6.10
C PRO A 110 18.46 -12.93 -4.91
N VAL A 111 18.36 -13.58 -3.76
CA VAL A 111 18.06 -12.94 -2.47
C VAL A 111 19.39 -12.62 -1.77
N HIS A 112 19.44 -11.52 -1.02
CA HIS A 112 20.64 -11.11 -0.31
C HIS A 112 20.80 -11.92 0.98
N ASP A 113 21.92 -12.66 1.12
CA ASP A 113 22.15 -13.54 2.26
C ASP A 113 22.53 -12.78 3.55
N GLY A 114 23.04 -11.55 3.43
CA GLY A 114 23.58 -10.74 4.53
C GLY A 114 22.55 -9.93 5.34
N THR A 115 21.24 -10.08 5.08
CA THR A 115 20.21 -9.20 5.65
C THR A 115 20.23 -9.20 7.18
N ALA A 116 20.28 -10.38 7.81
CA ALA A 116 20.29 -10.47 9.27
C ALA A 116 21.50 -9.77 9.91
N ALA A 117 22.68 -9.95 9.32
CA ALA A 117 23.92 -9.35 9.81
C ALA A 117 23.90 -7.82 9.65
N ALA A 118 23.37 -7.32 8.54
CA ALA A 118 23.23 -5.89 8.32
C ALA A 118 22.25 -5.24 9.31
N LEU A 119 21.12 -5.90 9.60
CA LEU A 119 20.11 -5.40 10.55
C LEU A 119 20.52 -5.50 12.02
N ALA A 120 21.68 -6.09 12.34
CA ALA A 120 22.18 -6.24 13.70
C ALA A 120 22.70 -4.93 14.32
N ALA A 121 23.07 -3.95 13.48
CA ALA A 121 23.51 -2.63 13.91
C ALA A 121 22.62 -1.54 13.28
N PRO A 122 22.41 -0.40 13.97
CA PRO A 122 21.68 0.73 13.41
C PRO A 122 22.43 1.34 12.20
N PRO A 123 21.72 2.00 11.27
CA PRO A 123 22.35 2.69 10.15
C PRO A 123 23.19 3.88 10.60
N VAL A 124 24.32 4.11 9.93
CA VAL A 124 25.26 5.17 10.31
C VAL A 124 24.68 6.55 10.06
N SER A 125 23.97 6.73 8.95
CA SER A 125 23.32 8.00 8.64
C SER A 125 22.02 8.25 9.41
N GLY A 126 21.50 7.26 10.16
CA GLY A 126 20.17 7.32 10.75
C GLY A 126 19.04 6.88 9.81
N LEU A 127 19.32 6.64 8.51
CA LEU A 127 18.34 6.14 7.53
C LEU A 127 18.85 4.93 6.75
N ARG A 128 18.10 3.82 6.80
CA ARG A 128 18.32 2.63 5.96
C ARG A 128 17.02 2.03 5.48
N LEU A 129 16.99 1.65 4.20
CA LEU A 129 15.89 0.95 3.59
C LEU A 129 16.32 -0.47 3.21
N THR A 130 15.47 -1.45 3.55
CA THR A 130 15.65 -2.85 3.17
C THR A 130 14.40 -3.35 2.47
N TRP A 131 14.49 -3.61 1.17
CA TRP A 131 13.37 -4.10 0.38
C TRP A 131 13.17 -5.60 0.60
N MET A 132 12.06 -6.00 1.23
CA MET A 132 11.74 -7.40 1.55
C MET A 132 11.00 -8.12 0.41
N GLY A 133 10.76 -7.42 -0.69
CA GLY A 133 10.00 -7.88 -1.85
C GLY A 133 8.61 -7.25 -1.90
N HIS A 134 8.11 -7.08 -3.12
CA HIS A 134 6.84 -6.45 -3.46
C HIS A 134 6.79 -5.02 -2.91
N SER A 135 5.77 -4.66 -2.10
CA SER A 135 5.68 -3.38 -1.41
C SER A 135 6.20 -3.43 0.02
N SER A 136 6.72 -4.57 0.46
CA SER A 136 7.28 -4.74 1.80
C SER A 136 8.65 -4.12 1.91
N VAL A 137 8.77 -3.07 2.73
CA VAL A 137 10.04 -2.39 3.03
C VAL A 137 10.18 -2.23 4.53
N LEU A 138 11.33 -2.63 5.07
CA LEU A 138 11.73 -2.22 6.41
C LEU A 138 12.54 -0.93 6.29
N ALA A 139 12.06 0.13 6.91
CA ALA A 139 12.77 1.38 7.08
C ALA A 139 13.26 1.52 8.53
N GLU A 140 14.55 1.74 8.69
CA GLU A 140 15.13 2.27 9.93
C GLU A 140 15.36 3.76 9.72
N ILE A 141 14.69 4.59 10.51
CA ILE A 141 14.66 6.04 10.33
C ILE A 141 14.69 6.70 11.70
N ASP A 142 15.69 7.53 11.96
CA ASP A 142 15.84 8.32 13.20
C ASP A 142 15.65 7.51 14.49
N GLY A 143 16.18 6.28 14.48
CA GLY A 143 16.10 5.35 15.61
C GLY A 143 14.82 4.50 15.69
N GLY A 144 13.82 4.76 14.84
CA GLY A 144 12.60 3.95 14.74
C GLY A 144 12.64 2.92 13.60
N ARG A 145 11.88 1.83 13.74
CA ARG A 145 11.67 0.79 12.71
C ARG A 145 10.23 0.78 12.22
N VAL A 146 10.05 1.12 10.94
CA VAL A 146 8.75 1.12 10.26
C VAL A 146 8.73 0.04 9.19
N LEU A 147 7.74 -0.85 9.24
CA LEU A 147 7.55 -1.92 8.28
C LEU A 147 6.31 -1.63 7.42
N PHE A 148 6.53 -1.34 6.14
CA PHE A 148 5.47 -1.01 5.19
C PHE A 148 4.92 -2.27 4.53
N ASP A 149 3.60 -2.34 4.33
CA ASP A 149 2.86 -3.37 3.59
C ASP A 149 3.45 -4.78 3.70
N PRO A 150 3.60 -5.32 4.92
CA PRO A 150 4.36 -6.55 5.10
C PRO A 150 3.56 -7.77 4.66
N VAL A 151 4.14 -8.52 3.73
CA VAL A 151 3.62 -9.81 3.26
C VAL A 151 4.70 -10.86 3.44
N TRP A 152 4.53 -11.74 4.43
CA TRP A 152 5.37 -12.92 4.62
C TRP A 152 4.70 -14.20 4.08
N GLY A 153 3.41 -14.14 3.76
CA GLY A 153 2.69 -15.22 3.10
C GLY A 153 3.28 -15.62 1.74
N ASP A 154 3.15 -16.91 1.42
CA ASP A 154 3.55 -17.49 0.12
C ASP A 154 2.64 -17.03 -1.04
N ARG A 155 1.42 -16.57 -0.74
CA ARG A 155 0.42 -16.19 -1.73
C ARG A 155 -0.36 -14.95 -1.35
N CYS A 156 -0.66 -14.13 -2.34
CA CYS A 156 -1.57 -12.99 -2.21
C CYS A 156 -3.00 -13.47 -2.49
N SER A 157 -3.62 -14.10 -1.50
CA SER A 157 -4.93 -14.75 -1.68
C SER A 157 -5.64 -14.99 -0.35
N PRO A 158 -6.99 -15.03 -0.34
CA PRO A 158 -7.73 -15.53 0.82
C PRO A 158 -7.52 -17.03 1.09
N PHE A 159 -6.88 -17.74 0.17
CA PHE A 159 -6.69 -19.19 0.22
C PHE A 159 -5.22 -19.56 0.05
N SER A 160 -4.74 -20.56 0.80
CA SER A 160 -3.35 -21.03 0.74
C SER A 160 -3.01 -21.82 -0.54
N PHE A 161 -4.01 -22.35 -1.25
CA PHE A 161 -3.80 -23.25 -2.39
C PHE A 161 -3.96 -22.58 -3.77
N ILE A 162 -4.60 -21.41 -3.85
CA ILE A 162 -4.90 -20.71 -5.11
C ILE A 162 -4.54 -19.23 -5.00
N GLY A 163 -4.24 -18.59 -6.14
CA GLY A 163 -3.85 -17.19 -6.23
C GLY A 163 -2.35 -16.99 -6.50
N PRO A 164 -1.91 -15.75 -6.77
CA PRO A 164 -0.53 -15.43 -7.08
C PRO A 164 0.43 -15.98 -6.01
N LYS A 165 1.44 -16.74 -6.42
CA LYS A 165 2.49 -17.27 -5.55
C LYS A 165 3.73 -16.38 -5.65
N ARG A 166 4.42 -16.19 -4.54
CA ARG A 166 5.71 -15.51 -4.48
C ARG A 166 6.74 -16.21 -5.38
N LEU A 167 7.59 -15.42 -6.03
CA LEU A 167 8.60 -15.87 -6.99
C LEU A 167 10.00 -16.08 -6.38
N HIS A 168 10.18 -15.74 -5.10
CA HIS A 168 11.41 -15.90 -4.32
C HIS A 168 11.06 -16.11 -2.85
N PRO A 169 11.92 -16.68 -1.99
CA PRO A 169 11.64 -16.71 -0.55
C PRO A 169 11.66 -15.28 0.03
N VAL A 170 10.94 -15.06 1.13
CA VAL A 170 11.09 -13.79 1.88
C VAL A 170 12.55 -13.71 2.39
N PRO A 171 13.24 -12.56 2.28
CA PRO A 171 14.68 -12.49 2.57
C PRO A 171 15.06 -12.83 4.01
N LEU A 172 14.16 -12.57 4.95
CA LEU A 172 14.41 -12.81 6.36
C LEU A 172 13.10 -13.25 7.05
N PRO A 173 13.11 -14.26 7.94
CA PRO A 173 11.93 -14.59 8.74
C PRO A 173 11.48 -13.40 9.57
N LEU A 174 10.17 -13.22 9.74
CA LEU A 174 9.59 -12.06 10.42
C LEU A 174 10.13 -11.91 11.87
N ALA A 175 10.30 -13.02 12.58
CA ALA A 175 10.84 -13.03 13.94
C ALA A 175 12.31 -12.57 14.02
N ALA A 176 13.05 -12.60 12.92
CA ALA A 176 14.44 -12.17 12.84
C ALA A 176 14.60 -10.69 12.47
N LEU A 177 13.50 -9.96 12.21
CA LEU A 177 13.56 -8.50 11.99
C LEU A 177 14.01 -7.74 13.24
N GLY A 178 13.85 -8.33 14.44
CA GLY A 178 13.90 -7.60 15.71
C GLY A 178 12.62 -6.80 15.97
N PRO A 179 12.62 -5.90 16.96
CA PRO A 179 11.47 -5.05 17.26
C PRO A 179 11.09 -4.18 16.05
N VAL A 180 9.79 -4.09 15.78
CA VAL A 180 9.19 -3.19 14.80
C VAL A 180 8.26 -2.25 15.55
N ASP A 181 8.53 -0.96 15.50
CA ASP A 181 7.76 0.05 16.25
C ASP A 181 6.40 0.29 15.59
N ALA A 182 6.41 0.44 14.26
CA ALA A 182 5.22 0.69 13.47
C ALA A 182 5.12 -0.25 12.26
N VAL A 183 3.92 -0.77 12.01
CA VAL A 183 3.52 -1.29 10.70
C VAL A 183 2.66 -0.25 10.02
N VAL A 184 2.98 0.04 8.77
CA VAL A 184 2.19 0.92 7.90
C VAL A 184 1.52 0.07 6.84
N ILE A 185 0.20 0.20 6.71
CA ILE A 185 -0.57 -0.44 5.64
C ILE A 185 -1.07 0.65 4.69
N SER A 186 -0.87 0.49 3.40
CA SER A 186 -1.40 1.42 2.38
C SER A 186 -2.88 1.17 2.11
N HIS A 187 -3.30 -0.09 1.99
CA HIS A 187 -4.69 -0.45 1.69
C HIS A 187 -4.95 -1.96 1.93
N ASP A 188 -6.18 -2.42 1.69
CA ASP A 188 -6.64 -3.75 2.11
C ASP A 188 -6.43 -4.89 1.09
N HIS A 189 -5.67 -4.76 -0.01
CA HIS A 189 -5.50 -5.90 -0.93
C HIS A 189 -4.60 -6.99 -0.34
N TYR A 190 -4.71 -8.21 -0.86
CA TYR A 190 -4.04 -9.39 -0.30
C TYR A 190 -2.51 -9.36 -0.41
N ASP A 191 -1.98 -8.57 -1.32
CA ASP A 191 -0.55 -8.36 -1.55
C ASP A 191 0.02 -7.15 -0.79
N HIS A 192 -0.79 -6.46 0.00
CA HIS A 192 -0.38 -5.38 0.90
C HIS A 192 -0.78 -5.63 2.37
N LEU A 193 -1.86 -6.39 2.58
CA LEU A 193 -2.39 -6.75 3.87
C LEU A 193 -2.53 -8.27 4.01
N ASP A 194 -1.53 -8.88 4.64
CA ASP A 194 -1.36 -10.33 4.74
C ASP A 194 -1.71 -10.87 6.14
N LEU A 195 -2.74 -11.72 6.20
CA LEU A 195 -3.26 -12.31 7.45
C LEU A 195 -2.16 -12.96 8.33
N PRO A 196 -1.36 -13.92 7.84
CA PRO A 196 -0.35 -14.58 8.69
C PRO A 196 0.67 -13.59 9.24
N THR A 197 1.06 -12.58 8.46
CA THR A 197 1.96 -11.51 8.92
C THR A 197 1.35 -10.67 10.02
N ILE A 198 0.13 -10.17 9.83
CA ILE A 198 -0.55 -9.36 10.85
C ILE A 198 -0.76 -10.17 12.13
N LYS A 199 -1.15 -11.45 12.05
CA LYS A 199 -1.31 -12.30 13.24
C LYS A 199 -0.01 -12.50 14.00
N ALA A 200 1.12 -12.61 13.33
CA ALA A 200 2.42 -12.73 13.98
C ALA A 200 2.79 -11.42 14.70
N LEU A 201 2.57 -10.26 14.07
CA LEU A 201 2.84 -8.93 14.66
C LEU A 201 1.81 -8.53 15.73
N ALA A 202 0.60 -9.08 15.70
CA ALA A 202 -0.37 -8.92 16.79
C ALA A 202 0.16 -9.50 18.11
N GLY A 203 1.11 -10.45 18.08
CA GLY A 203 1.76 -10.99 19.27
C GLY A 203 2.87 -10.12 19.86
N THR A 204 3.21 -8.98 19.25
CA THR A 204 4.30 -8.08 19.68
C THR A 204 3.76 -6.77 20.28
N GLY A 205 4.64 -5.79 20.56
CA GLY A 205 4.27 -4.42 20.94
C GLY A 205 4.04 -3.46 19.76
N THR A 206 4.09 -3.94 18.52
CA THR A 206 4.02 -3.12 17.31
C THR A 206 2.71 -2.33 17.20
N VAL A 207 2.79 -1.04 16.86
CA VAL A 207 1.66 -0.18 16.53
C VAL A 207 1.34 -0.31 15.04
N PHE A 208 0.06 -0.23 14.66
CA PHE A 208 -0.36 -0.33 13.26
C PHE A 208 -1.01 0.99 12.83
N ALA A 209 -0.37 1.69 11.89
CA ALA A 209 -0.92 2.85 11.21
C ALA A 209 -1.56 2.40 9.90
N VAL A 210 -2.87 2.61 9.76
CA VAL A 210 -3.66 2.09 8.64
C VAL A 210 -4.72 3.12 8.20
N PRO A 211 -5.23 3.07 6.96
CA PRO A 211 -6.32 3.93 6.54
C PRO A 211 -7.63 3.57 7.23
N LEU A 212 -8.57 4.51 7.28
CA LEU A 212 -9.93 4.28 7.78
C LEU A 212 -10.55 2.99 7.24
N GLY A 213 -11.12 2.18 8.14
CA GLY A 213 -11.83 0.95 7.80
C GLY A 213 -10.95 -0.28 7.71
N VAL A 214 -9.65 -0.13 7.41
CA VAL A 214 -8.69 -1.25 7.41
C VAL A 214 -8.54 -1.84 8.82
N GLY A 215 -8.63 -1.01 9.87
CA GLY A 215 -8.51 -1.47 11.25
C GLY A 215 -9.55 -2.53 11.67
N ALA A 216 -10.73 -2.58 11.02
CA ALA A 216 -11.72 -3.63 11.25
C ALA A 216 -11.18 -5.03 10.92
N HIS A 217 -10.30 -5.14 9.92
CA HIS A 217 -9.63 -6.39 9.58
C HIS A 217 -8.60 -6.77 10.65
N LEU A 218 -7.74 -5.83 11.03
CA LEU A 218 -6.67 -6.05 12.01
C LEU A 218 -7.23 -6.41 13.39
N GLU A 219 -8.26 -5.71 13.84
CA GLU A 219 -8.97 -6.00 15.09
C GLU A 219 -9.53 -7.43 15.10
N ARG A 220 -10.20 -7.83 14.01
CA ARG A 220 -10.69 -9.21 13.83
C ARG A 220 -9.57 -10.24 13.84
N TRP A 221 -8.36 -9.87 13.44
CA TRP A 221 -7.20 -10.75 13.44
C TRP A 221 -6.41 -10.73 14.75
N GLY A 222 -6.88 -9.98 15.75
CA GLY A 222 -6.36 -9.98 17.12
C GLY A 222 -5.44 -8.81 17.44
N VAL A 223 -5.38 -7.77 16.60
CA VAL A 223 -4.67 -6.53 16.96
C VAL A 223 -5.54 -5.74 17.96
N PRO A 224 -5.03 -5.42 19.16
CA PRO A 224 -5.73 -4.59 20.14
C PRO A 224 -6.02 -3.17 19.61
N GLU A 225 -7.17 -2.62 19.96
CA GLU A 225 -7.61 -1.28 19.52
C GLU A 225 -6.64 -0.17 19.92
N ASP A 226 -6.02 -0.26 21.09
CA ASP A 226 -5.05 0.72 21.61
C ASP A 226 -3.73 0.75 20.81
N ARG A 227 -3.48 -0.24 19.95
CA ARG A 227 -2.35 -0.28 19.00
C ARG A 227 -2.76 0.05 17.57
N LEU A 228 -4.03 0.33 17.29
CA LEU A 228 -4.49 0.78 15.97
C LEU A 228 -4.47 2.30 15.88
N ARG A 229 -3.93 2.82 14.79
CA ARG A 229 -4.00 4.24 14.39
C ARG A 229 -4.66 4.28 13.01
N GLU A 230 -5.99 4.36 12.99
CA GLU A 230 -6.76 4.51 11.76
C GLU A 230 -6.82 5.97 11.35
N LEU A 231 -6.38 6.29 10.13
CA LEU A 231 -6.24 7.66 9.63
C LEU A 231 -7.01 7.87 8.33
N ASP A 232 -7.63 9.03 8.18
CA ASP A 232 -8.04 9.57 6.88
C ASP A 232 -6.83 10.24 6.19
N TRP A 233 -6.96 10.61 4.91
CA TRP A 233 -5.94 11.43 4.27
C TRP A 233 -5.73 12.75 5.02
N GLN A 234 -4.48 13.22 5.03
CA GLN A 234 -3.96 14.37 5.77
C GLN A 234 -3.93 14.21 7.29
N GLU A 235 -4.46 13.12 7.86
CA GLU A 235 -4.30 12.85 9.29
C GLU A 235 -2.94 12.20 9.58
N SER A 236 -2.39 12.55 10.75
CA SER A 236 -1.09 12.06 11.21
C SER A 236 -1.18 11.42 12.58
N THR A 237 -0.23 10.54 12.87
CA THR A 237 0.00 9.99 14.21
C THR A 237 1.50 9.99 14.54
N LYS A 238 1.85 9.91 15.82
CA LYS A 238 3.24 9.78 16.27
C LYS A 238 3.49 8.40 16.85
N VAL A 239 4.55 7.75 16.38
CA VAL A 239 5.01 6.43 16.89
C VAL A 239 6.53 6.45 16.95
N ALA A 240 7.11 6.12 18.11
CA ALA A 240 8.56 6.06 18.32
C ALA A 240 9.32 7.33 17.83
N GLY A 241 8.78 8.52 18.09
CA GLY A 241 9.38 9.80 17.65
C GLY A 241 9.03 10.20 16.22
N LEU A 242 8.60 9.25 15.38
CA LEU A 242 8.27 9.48 13.98
C LEU A 242 6.84 10.01 13.83
N THR A 243 6.64 10.93 12.90
CA THR A 243 5.32 11.38 12.45
C THR A 243 4.95 10.62 11.18
N LEU A 244 3.87 9.84 11.24
CA LEU A 244 3.34 9.06 10.13
C LEU A 244 2.06 9.74 9.65
N THR A 245 2.00 10.13 8.38
CA THR A 245 0.82 10.80 7.79
C THR A 245 0.29 9.97 6.65
N ALA A 246 -1.02 9.68 6.68
CA ALA A 246 -1.71 9.10 5.54
C ALA A 246 -1.93 10.20 4.50
N THR A 247 -1.40 10.01 3.29
CA THR A 247 -1.53 10.96 2.17
C THR A 247 -2.38 10.38 1.05
N PRO A 248 -2.92 11.21 0.14
CA PRO A 248 -3.83 10.74 -0.89
C PRO A 248 -3.17 9.74 -1.83
N ALA A 249 -3.99 8.86 -2.39
CA ALA A 249 -3.57 7.92 -3.41
C ALA A 249 -4.72 7.70 -4.40
N ARG A 250 -4.37 7.29 -5.62
CA ARG A 250 -5.30 6.94 -6.69
C ARG A 250 -5.40 5.43 -6.85
N HIS A 251 -6.25 4.79 -6.05
CA HIS A 251 -6.40 3.34 -6.02
C HIS A 251 -7.83 2.93 -5.55
N PHE A 252 -7.99 1.70 -5.03
CA PHE A 252 -9.23 1.21 -4.43
C PHE A 252 -8.93 0.14 -3.35
N CYS A 253 -9.94 -0.28 -2.59
CA CYS A 253 -9.82 -1.39 -1.63
C CYS A 253 -10.78 -2.53 -1.97
N GLY A 254 -10.48 -3.77 -1.65
CA GLY A 254 -11.49 -4.83 -1.62
C GLY A 254 -10.93 -6.23 -1.40
N ARG A 255 -11.49 -6.92 -0.39
CA ARG A 255 -11.09 -8.31 -0.07
C ARG A 255 -12.09 -9.38 -0.46
N GLY A 256 -13.32 -9.05 -0.89
CA GLY A 256 -14.32 -10.06 -1.19
C GLY A 256 -15.37 -9.67 -2.22
N LEU A 257 -16.04 -10.69 -2.77
CA LEU A 257 -16.99 -10.56 -3.88
C LEU A 257 -18.25 -9.73 -3.57
N ARG A 258 -18.55 -9.47 -2.29
CA ARG A 258 -19.77 -8.78 -1.83
C ARG A 258 -19.48 -7.66 -0.80
N ASN A 259 -18.23 -7.26 -0.61
CA ASN A 259 -17.92 -6.23 0.36
C ASN A 259 -18.34 -4.85 -0.17
N GLN A 260 -19.09 -4.11 0.65
CA GLN A 260 -19.17 -2.66 0.48
C GLN A 260 -17.77 -2.11 0.74
N GLN A 261 -17.21 -1.37 -0.23
CA GLN A 261 -15.86 -0.82 -0.12
C GLN A 261 -15.85 0.35 0.88
N HIS A 262 -15.75 0.01 2.17
CA HIS A 262 -15.68 0.96 3.29
C HIS A 262 -14.26 1.12 3.87
N ALA A 263 -13.25 0.62 3.17
CA ALA A 263 -11.85 0.85 3.52
C ALA A 263 -11.25 1.90 2.59
N LEU A 264 -10.51 2.84 3.17
CA LEU A 264 -9.70 3.82 2.45
C LEU A 264 -8.37 3.17 2.01
N TRP A 265 -7.76 3.74 0.97
CA TRP A 265 -6.40 3.46 0.53
C TRP A 265 -5.57 4.74 0.67
N ALA A 266 -4.29 4.63 1.01
CA ALA A 266 -3.42 5.78 1.22
C ALA A 266 -2.00 5.50 0.73
N SER A 267 -1.31 6.58 0.38
CA SER A 267 0.15 6.63 0.43
C SER A 267 0.56 7.15 1.80
N TRP A 268 1.86 7.11 2.13
CA TRP A 268 2.33 7.48 3.45
C TRP A 268 3.61 8.30 3.42
N THR A 269 3.67 9.32 4.25
CA THR A 269 4.93 9.95 4.63
C THR A 269 5.33 9.50 6.03
N VAL A 270 6.64 9.38 6.25
CA VAL A 270 7.22 9.20 7.57
C VAL A 270 8.32 10.22 7.74
N VAL A 271 8.15 11.09 8.75
CA VAL A 271 9.04 12.20 9.05
C VAL A 271 9.59 11.99 10.47
N GLY A 272 10.91 11.83 10.56
CA GLY A 272 11.64 11.89 11.82
C GLY A 272 12.30 13.25 12.03
N ASP A 273 13.28 13.29 12.92
CA ASP A 273 13.99 14.52 13.29
C ASP A 273 14.98 14.96 12.21
N GLU A 274 15.61 14.02 11.50
CA GLU A 274 16.62 14.29 10.47
C GLU A 274 16.16 13.85 9.08
N HIS A 275 15.36 12.78 8.98
CA HIS A 275 15.03 12.14 7.72
C HIS A 275 13.53 12.14 7.39
N ARG A 276 13.23 12.10 6.09
CA ARG A 276 11.88 12.01 5.55
C ARG A 276 11.80 10.98 4.44
N ILE A 277 10.82 10.08 4.53
CA ILE A 277 10.56 9.08 3.48
C ILE A 277 9.09 9.07 3.05
N TYR A 278 8.86 8.65 1.81
CA TYR A 278 7.53 8.47 1.23
C TYR A 278 7.32 7.03 0.77
N HIS A 279 6.14 6.46 0.99
CA HIS A 279 5.69 5.16 0.48
C HIS A 279 4.42 5.33 -0.34
N SER A 280 4.44 4.92 -1.60
CA SER A 280 3.33 5.18 -2.53
C SER A 280 2.10 4.29 -2.33
N GLY A 281 2.19 3.22 -1.54
CA GLY A 281 1.32 2.06 -1.72
C GLY A 281 1.46 1.54 -3.14
N ASP A 282 0.34 1.27 -3.79
CA ASP A 282 0.21 0.85 -5.18
C ASP A 282 -0.60 1.84 -6.03
N THR A 283 -0.60 3.12 -5.65
CA THR A 283 -1.29 4.21 -6.35
C THR A 283 -0.98 4.28 -7.85
N GLY A 284 -1.98 4.69 -8.63
CA GLY A 284 -1.78 5.23 -9.98
C GLY A 284 -1.25 6.66 -9.94
N TYR A 285 -0.84 7.18 -11.10
CA TYR A 285 -0.35 8.55 -11.19
C TYR A 285 -1.48 9.57 -11.00
N PHE A 286 -1.20 10.64 -10.26
CA PHE A 286 -2.09 11.78 -10.10
C PHE A 286 -1.30 13.06 -9.71
N PRO A 287 -1.83 14.27 -9.98
CA PRO A 287 -1.11 15.52 -9.72
C PRO A 287 -0.77 15.79 -8.25
N GLY A 288 -1.48 15.16 -7.31
CA GLY A 288 -1.31 15.41 -5.88
C GLY A 288 0.04 14.96 -5.31
N PHE A 289 0.88 14.25 -6.08
CA PHE A 289 2.29 14.07 -5.72
C PHE A 289 3.03 15.41 -5.56
N ARG A 290 2.68 16.43 -6.37
CA ARG A 290 3.25 17.77 -6.25
C ARG A 290 2.83 18.45 -4.96
N ASP A 291 1.57 18.31 -4.59
CA ASP A 291 1.03 18.88 -3.36
C ASP A 291 1.71 18.21 -2.15
N ILE A 292 1.82 16.87 -2.14
CA ILE A 292 2.54 16.12 -1.10
C ILE A 292 4.01 16.56 -1.02
N GLY A 293 4.69 16.69 -2.16
CA GLY A 293 6.08 17.15 -2.23
C GLY A 293 6.26 18.57 -1.70
N ALA A 294 5.35 19.48 -2.03
CA ALA A 294 5.38 20.86 -1.57
C ALA A 294 5.11 20.99 -0.05
N GLU A 295 4.23 20.15 0.50
CA GLU A 295 3.85 20.18 1.91
C GLU A 295 4.84 19.46 2.82
N GLN A 296 5.36 18.31 2.39
CA GLN A 296 6.08 17.38 3.27
C GLN A 296 7.49 17.02 2.77
N GLY A 297 7.81 17.33 1.52
CA GLY A 297 9.14 17.13 0.96
C GLY A 297 10.15 18.22 1.36
N PRO A 298 11.36 18.19 0.77
CA PRO A 298 11.88 17.08 -0.04
C PRO A 298 12.08 15.81 0.81
N PHE A 299 12.13 14.65 0.15
CA PHE A 299 12.31 13.36 0.82
C PHE A 299 13.72 12.81 0.58
N ASP A 300 14.34 12.21 1.59
CA ASP A 300 15.61 11.49 1.43
C ASP A 300 15.43 10.26 0.53
N ALA A 301 14.28 9.60 0.66
CA ALA A 301 13.91 8.51 -0.23
C ALA A 301 12.40 8.40 -0.47
N THR A 302 12.05 7.97 -1.68
CA THR A 302 10.67 7.65 -2.07
C THR A 302 10.57 6.20 -2.51
N MET A 303 9.68 5.44 -1.91
CA MET A 303 9.37 4.04 -2.24
C MET A 303 8.17 4.03 -3.19
N ILE A 304 8.41 3.81 -4.47
CA ILE A 304 7.43 4.06 -5.54
C ILE A 304 7.05 2.78 -6.27
N GLN A 305 5.76 2.50 -6.35
CA GLN A 305 5.19 1.37 -7.08
C GLN A 305 5.50 1.49 -8.59
N ILE A 306 6.07 0.44 -9.18
CA ILE A 306 6.38 0.43 -10.62
C ILE A 306 6.01 -0.88 -11.34
N GLY A 307 5.35 -1.82 -10.66
CA GLY A 307 4.84 -3.05 -11.25
C GLY A 307 3.32 -3.12 -11.29
N ALA A 308 2.76 -4.25 -11.71
CA ALA A 308 1.32 -4.49 -11.80
C ALA A 308 0.53 -3.56 -12.75
N TYR A 309 1.19 -2.73 -13.56
CA TYR A 309 0.53 -1.86 -14.53
C TYR A 309 0.04 -2.61 -15.78
N SER A 310 -0.97 -2.05 -16.45
CA SER A 310 -1.48 -2.53 -17.73
C SER A 310 -2.34 -1.46 -18.40
N GLU A 311 -2.37 -1.49 -19.74
CA GLU A 311 -3.34 -0.74 -20.55
C GLU A 311 -4.81 -0.99 -20.15
N PHE A 312 -5.08 -2.13 -19.50
CA PHE A 312 -6.41 -2.48 -19.03
C PHE A 312 -6.84 -1.69 -17.78
N TRP A 313 -5.92 -1.17 -16.98
CA TRP A 313 -6.23 -0.40 -15.76
C TRP A 313 -5.22 0.75 -15.56
N PRO A 314 -5.13 1.69 -16.51
CA PRO A 314 -4.05 2.67 -16.56
C PRO A 314 -4.11 3.69 -15.41
N ASP A 315 -5.26 3.80 -14.73
CA ASP A 315 -5.50 4.86 -13.76
C ASP A 315 -5.00 4.54 -12.34
N ILE A 316 -4.69 3.28 -12.05
CA ILE A 316 -4.53 2.78 -10.67
C ILE A 316 -3.20 2.09 -10.37
N HIS A 317 -2.32 1.91 -11.37
CA HIS A 317 -0.96 1.41 -11.17
C HIS A 317 -0.02 2.14 -12.13
N MET A 318 1.07 2.70 -11.60
CA MET A 318 2.05 3.44 -12.39
C MET A 318 2.96 2.53 -13.22
N THR A 319 3.22 2.94 -14.46
CA THR A 319 4.38 2.52 -15.24
C THR A 319 5.69 3.02 -14.60
N PRO A 320 6.87 2.49 -14.97
CA PRO A 320 8.14 2.99 -14.46
C PRO A 320 8.40 4.48 -14.76
N GLN A 321 7.94 4.97 -15.91
CA GLN A 321 8.04 6.38 -16.31
C GLN A 321 7.15 7.27 -15.42
N GLU A 322 5.91 6.86 -15.19
CA GLU A 322 5.00 7.56 -14.27
C GLU A 322 5.52 7.52 -12.84
N GLY A 323 6.09 6.40 -12.40
CA GLY A 323 6.72 6.28 -11.09
C GLY A 323 7.92 7.23 -10.92
N MET A 324 8.75 7.38 -11.96
CA MET A 324 9.82 8.37 -11.95
C MET A 324 9.26 9.80 -11.93
N GLN A 325 8.20 10.08 -12.68
CA GLN A 325 7.56 11.39 -12.64
C GLN A 325 6.97 11.69 -11.24
N ALA A 326 6.35 10.70 -10.60
CA ALA A 326 5.85 10.82 -9.23
C ALA A 326 6.99 11.12 -8.25
N HIS A 327 8.13 10.43 -8.38
CA HIS A 327 9.33 10.73 -7.60
C HIS A 327 9.78 12.18 -7.79
N LEU A 328 9.88 12.67 -9.03
CA LEU A 328 10.26 14.07 -9.29
C LEU A 328 9.24 15.06 -8.71
N ASP A 329 7.95 14.81 -8.87
CA ASP A 329 6.88 15.67 -8.35
C ASP A 329 6.92 15.77 -6.81
N LEU A 330 7.20 14.65 -6.13
CA LEU A 330 7.44 14.61 -4.67
C LEU A 330 8.70 15.39 -4.23
N GLN A 331 9.61 15.65 -5.16
CA GLN A 331 10.86 16.39 -4.94
C GLN A 331 10.82 17.80 -5.53
N GLY A 332 9.62 18.35 -5.75
CA GLY A 332 9.43 19.70 -6.29
C GLY A 332 9.86 19.85 -7.75
N GLY A 333 9.88 18.76 -8.51
CA GLY A 333 10.30 18.72 -9.92
C GLY A 333 11.81 18.53 -10.14
N HIS A 334 12.58 18.25 -9.08
CA HIS A 334 14.02 18.08 -9.15
C HIS A 334 14.45 16.63 -8.85
N PRO A 335 15.54 16.13 -9.44
CA PRO A 335 16.06 14.79 -9.19
C PRO A 335 16.84 14.72 -7.85
N ALA A 336 16.15 15.00 -6.74
CA ALA A 336 16.69 14.95 -5.38
C ALA A 336 16.29 13.65 -4.66
N GLY A 337 17.02 13.29 -3.60
CA GLY A 337 16.80 12.05 -2.86
C GLY A 337 17.06 10.79 -3.69
N VAL A 338 16.53 9.65 -3.22
CA VAL A 338 16.66 8.35 -3.88
C VAL A 338 15.30 7.70 -4.10
N MET A 339 15.05 7.23 -5.32
CA MET A 339 13.88 6.38 -5.61
C MET A 339 14.21 4.91 -5.34
N LEU A 340 13.41 4.25 -4.50
CA LEU A 340 13.35 2.80 -4.36
C LEU A 340 12.10 2.27 -5.10
N PRO A 341 12.23 1.55 -6.22
CA PRO A 341 11.08 0.94 -6.86
C PRO A 341 10.55 -0.25 -6.05
N ILE A 342 9.24 -0.25 -5.81
CA ILE A 342 8.50 -1.31 -5.11
C ILE A 342 7.39 -1.89 -6.01
N HIS A 343 6.65 -2.87 -5.49
CA HIS A 343 5.51 -3.52 -6.17
C HIS A 343 5.90 -4.34 -7.43
N TRP A 344 7.14 -4.85 -7.49
CA TRP A 344 7.65 -5.64 -8.62
C TRP A 344 8.52 -6.82 -8.16
N GLY A 345 8.94 -7.66 -9.12
CA GLY A 345 9.90 -8.75 -8.90
C GLY A 345 9.41 -9.96 -8.08
N THR A 346 8.31 -9.81 -7.33
CA THR A 346 7.96 -10.70 -6.22
C THR A 346 6.72 -11.55 -6.50
N PHE A 347 5.66 -10.94 -7.04
CA PHE A 347 4.45 -11.62 -7.49
C PHE A 347 4.17 -11.26 -8.95
N ASN A 348 3.52 -12.17 -9.67
CA ASN A 348 3.04 -11.92 -11.03
C ASN A 348 1.57 -11.50 -10.99
N LEU A 349 1.31 -10.19 -10.98
CA LEU A 349 -0.02 -9.59 -10.83
C LEU A 349 -0.56 -8.94 -12.10
N ALA A 350 0.26 -8.84 -13.16
CA ALA A 350 -0.09 -8.15 -14.40
C ALA A 350 0.53 -8.84 -15.63
N PRO A 351 0.10 -8.48 -16.85
CA PRO A 351 0.57 -9.14 -18.06
C PRO A 351 1.94 -8.66 -18.54
N HIS A 352 2.51 -7.58 -17.98
CA HIS A 352 3.83 -7.08 -18.38
C HIS A 352 4.94 -8.14 -18.13
N PRO A 353 6.02 -8.15 -18.93
CA PRO A 353 7.22 -8.94 -18.65
C PRO A 353 7.76 -8.67 -17.25
N TRP A 354 8.25 -9.72 -16.58
CA TRP A 354 8.69 -9.67 -15.18
C TRP A 354 9.88 -8.73 -14.94
N ALA A 355 10.79 -8.63 -15.90
CA ALA A 355 11.97 -7.75 -15.83
C ALA A 355 11.71 -6.30 -16.29
N GLU A 356 10.60 -6.04 -16.99
CA GLU A 356 10.31 -4.73 -17.57
C GLU A 356 10.26 -3.59 -16.54
N PRO A 357 9.67 -3.78 -15.34
CA PRO A 357 9.64 -2.71 -14.34
C PRO A 357 11.04 -2.21 -13.95
N GLY A 358 11.97 -3.13 -13.63
CA GLY A 358 13.34 -2.77 -13.26
C GLY A 358 14.11 -2.11 -14.40
N GLU A 359 13.98 -2.62 -15.63
CA GLU A 359 14.58 -2.00 -16.82
C GLU A 359 14.01 -0.59 -17.09
N GLY A 360 12.69 -0.44 -17.01
CA GLY A 360 12.02 0.82 -17.23
C GLY A 360 12.41 1.87 -16.20
N THR A 361 12.56 1.48 -14.93
CA THR A 361 13.01 2.41 -13.87
C THR A 361 14.45 2.84 -14.08
N LEU A 362 15.36 1.94 -14.46
CA LEU A 362 16.75 2.32 -14.78
C LEU A 362 16.81 3.31 -15.95
N ALA A 363 16.03 3.07 -17.01
CA ALA A 363 15.97 3.96 -18.16
C ALA A 363 15.38 5.34 -17.78
N ALA A 364 14.27 5.36 -17.04
CA ALA A 364 13.62 6.59 -16.58
C ALA A 364 14.51 7.40 -15.63
N ALA A 365 15.20 6.75 -14.69
CA ALA A 365 16.13 7.40 -13.77
C ALA A 365 17.28 8.06 -14.50
N ARG A 366 17.88 7.35 -15.47
CA ARG A 366 18.94 7.90 -16.32
C ARG A 366 18.47 9.11 -17.11
N ALA A 367 17.29 9.03 -17.74
CA ALA A 367 16.73 10.13 -18.52
C ALA A 367 16.46 11.37 -17.67
N ALA A 368 16.06 11.20 -16.41
CA ALA A 368 15.78 12.28 -15.46
C ALA A 368 17.03 12.79 -14.71
N GLY A 369 18.17 12.09 -14.78
CA GLY A 369 19.33 12.36 -13.93
C GLY A 369 19.08 12.04 -12.44
N ALA A 370 18.08 11.19 -12.15
CA ALA A 370 17.67 10.83 -10.79
C ALA A 370 18.44 9.62 -10.26
N ARG A 371 18.60 9.56 -8.93
CA ARG A 371 19.20 8.42 -8.24
C ARG A 371 18.13 7.38 -7.95
N ALA A 372 18.36 6.13 -8.38
CA ALA A 372 17.49 5.01 -8.07
C ALA A 372 18.29 3.84 -7.48
N ALA A 373 17.76 3.25 -6.41
CA ALA A 373 18.32 2.05 -5.78
C ALA A 373 17.44 0.85 -6.13
N LEU A 374 17.98 -0.13 -6.88
CA LEU A 374 17.33 -1.39 -7.24
C LEU A 374 18.04 -2.58 -6.54
N PRO A 375 17.96 -2.67 -5.20
CA PRO A 375 18.57 -3.75 -4.44
C PRO A 375 18.03 -5.12 -4.84
N ARG A 376 18.81 -6.17 -4.58
CA ARG A 376 18.25 -7.52 -4.49
C ARG A 376 17.28 -7.58 -3.29
N PRO A 377 16.26 -8.45 -3.30
CA PRO A 377 15.43 -8.65 -2.12
C PRO A 377 16.29 -8.94 -0.87
N GLY A 378 16.13 -8.14 0.16
CA GLY A 378 16.86 -8.20 1.43
C GLY A 378 18.16 -7.40 1.48
N GLU A 379 18.61 -6.80 0.37
CA GLU A 379 19.83 -5.99 0.35
C GLU A 379 19.54 -4.58 0.90
N PRO A 380 20.12 -4.24 2.06
CA PRO A 380 19.93 -2.91 2.64
C PRO A 380 20.79 -1.86 1.94
N PHE A 381 20.35 -0.62 2.00
CA PHE A 381 21.16 0.53 1.62
C PHE A 381 20.77 1.77 2.42
N GLU A 382 21.70 2.71 2.55
CA GLU A 382 21.46 4.04 3.12
C GLU A 382 21.30 5.04 1.97
N PRO A 383 20.17 5.78 1.86
CA PRO A 383 19.94 6.72 0.75
C PRO A 383 20.99 7.84 0.61
N THR A 384 21.63 8.18 1.73
CA THR A 384 22.69 9.19 1.84
C THR A 384 24.06 8.68 1.37
N ALA A 385 24.22 7.36 1.19
CA ALA A 385 25.48 6.78 0.73
C ALA A 385 25.82 7.20 -0.70
N ALA A 386 27.12 7.33 -1.02
CA ALA A 386 27.57 7.70 -2.37
C ALA A 386 27.19 6.64 -3.42
N GLY A 387 27.31 5.36 -3.06
CA GLY A 387 26.95 4.23 -3.91
C GLY A 387 25.57 3.68 -3.56
N LEU A 388 24.76 3.39 -4.58
CA LEU A 388 23.46 2.74 -4.46
C LEU A 388 23.48 1.39 -5.18
N PRO A 389 22.77 0.37 -4.67
CA PRO A 389 22.60 -0.87 -5.40
C PRO A 389 21.79 -0.57 -6.66
N SER A 390 22.38 -0.72 -7.84
CA SER A 390 21.73 -0.41 -9.13
C SER A 390 22.07 -1.43 -10.21
N GLU A 391 22.78 -2.51 -9.85
CA GLU A 391 23.07 -3.59 -10.77
C GLU A 391 21.77 -4.29 -11.22
N PRO A 392 21.58 -4.53 -12.53
CA PRO A 392 20.37 -5.14 -13.06
C PRO A 392 20.36 -6.66 -12.85
N TRP A 393 20.33 -7.10 -11.59
CA TRP A 393 20.44 -8.50 -11.16
C TRP A 393 19.38 -9.42 -11.81
N TRP A 394 18.21 -8.89 -12.14
CA TRP A 394 17.12 -9.63 -12.79
C TRP A 394 17.49 -10.12 -14.20
N ARG A 395 18.42 -9.44 -14.89
CA ARG A 395 18.86 -9.84 -16.24
C ARG A 395 19.45 -11.25 -16.27
N LYS A 396 20.06 -11.69 -15.15
CA LYS A 396 20.65 -13.03 -15.00
C LYS A 396 19.61 -14.15 -14.93
N VAL A 397 18.39 -13.83 -14.54
CA VAL A 397 17.34 -14.82 -14.25
C VAL A 397 16.07 -14.61 -15.07
N ALA A 398 15.94 -13.51 -15.81
CA ALA A 398 14.80 -13.23 -16.67
C ALA A 398 14.94 -13.84 -18.08
N LYS A 399 13.81 -13.98 -18.77
CA LYS A 399 13.82 -14.13 -20.24
C LYS A 399 14.18 -12.79 -20.87
N ALA A 400 15.37 -12.73 -21.49
CA ALA A 400 15.76 -11.58 -22.31
C ALA A 400 14.70 -11.28 -23.38
N PRO A 401 14.41 -9.99 -23.63
CA PRO A 401 13.57 -9.59 -24.75
C PRO A 401 14.23 -9.93 -26.08
N GLU A 402 13.42 -10.01 -27.14
CA GLU A 402 13.94 -10.06 -28.51
C GLU A 402 14.73 -8.78 -28.79
N GLY A 403 15.93 -8.91 -29.34
CA GLY A 403 16.88 -7.79 -29.49
C GLY A 403 17.83 -7.58 -28.30
N GLY A 404 17.68 -8.34 -27.21
CA GLY A 404 18.55 -8.24 -26.04
C GLY A 404 18.19 -7.08 -25.11
N TRP A 405 18.90 -7.00 -23.98
CA TRP A 405 18.68 -5.92 -23.01
C TRP A 405 19.03 -4.56 -23.64
N PRO A 406 18.29 -3.48 -23.33
CA PRO A 406 18.65 -2.14 -23.78
C PRO A 406 20.11 -1.83 -23.42
N THR A 407 20.92 -1.49 -24.42
CA THR A 407 22.32 -1.10 -24.24
C THR A 407 22.38 0.28 -23.60
N THR A 408 23.36 0.49 -22.72
CA THR A 408 23.60 1.76 -22.03
C THR A 408 24.24 2.84 -22.92
N GLU A 409 24.60 2.51 -24.16
CA GLU A 409 25.18 3.45 -25.13
C GLU A 409 24.07 4.14 -25.92
N GLY A 410 23.87 5.44 -25.70
CA GLY A 410 22.88 6.21 -26.45
C GLY A 410 22.35 7.51 -25.82
N ALA A 411 22.84 7.94 -24.65
CA ALA A 411 22.59 9.31 -24.20
C ALA A 411 23.74 10.21 -24.71
N PRO A 412 23.47 11.33 -25.43
CA PRO A 412 24.54 12.22 -25.87
C PRO A 412 25.19 12.85 -24.64
N ASP A 413 26.51 12.66 -24.51
CA ASP A 413 27.36 13.44 -23.60
C ASP A 413 27.17 14.92 -23.92
N ARG A 414 26.34 15.61 -23.15
CA ARG A 414 26.41 17.07 -23.04
C ARG A 414 27.41 17.42 -21.94
N ALA A 415 28.66 17.06 -22.17
CA ALA A 415 29.80 17.63 -21.50
C ALA A 415 30.74 18.20 -22.59
N GLY A 416 30.28 19.26 -23.24
CA GLY A 416 31.15 20.13 -24.01
C GLY A 416 31.94 20.99 -23.05
N SER A 417 33.19 20.60 -22.77
CA SER A 417 34.17 21.47 -22.13
C SER A 417 34.29 22.78 -22.93
N PRO A 418 34.34 23.97 -22.28
CA PRO A 418 34.62 25.19 -23.00
C PRO A 418 36.08 25.16 -23.44
N THR A 419 36.31 25.05 -24.75
CA THR A 419 37.62 25.34 -25.34
C THR A 419 37.90 26.82 -25.16
N GLU A 420 38.91 27.14 -24.34
CA GLU A 420 39.54 28.46 -24.30
C GLU A 420 40.05 28.80 -25.70
N GLY A 421 39.37 29.74 -26.36
CA GLY A 421 39.86 30.39 -27.57
C GLY A 421 40.68 31.61 -27.18
N THR A 422 42.00 31.50 -27.26
CA THR A 422 42.91 32.64 -27.26
C THR A 422 42.69 33.46 -28.52
N GLY A 423 42.00 34.59 -28.39
CA GLY A 423 41.89 35.60 -29.46
C GLY A 423 43.05 36.57 -29.38
N GLU A 424 43.99 36.49 -30.32
CA GLU A 424 44.84 37.63 -30.71
C GLU A 424 44.03 38.59 -31.61
N PRO A 425 44.24 39.91 -31.52
CA PRO A 425 43.52 40.87 -32.35
C PRO A 425 44.20 41.04 -33.72
N GLU A 426 43.46 40.76 -34.79
CA GLU A 426 43.88 41.06 -36.16
C GLU A 426 43.57 42.52 -36.50
N ALA A 427 44.59 43.21 -37.02
CA ALA A 427 44.58 44.63 -37.37
C ALA A 427 43.72 44.92 -38.61
N ALA A 428 42.99 46.03 -38.55
CA ALA A 428 42.27 46.59 -39.70
C ALA A 428 43.24 47.16 -40.76
N PRO A 429 43.01 46.94 -42.07
CA PRO A 429 43.73 47.67 -43.09
C PRO A 429 43.02 49.00 -43.37
N ALA A 430 43.80 50.08 -43.31
CA ALA A 430 43.50 51.30 -44.05
C ALA A 430 43.79 51.06 -45.54
N VAL A 431 42.92 51.55 -46.45
CA VAL A 431 43.25 52.29 -47.68
C VAL A 431 41.92 52.70 -48.35
N GLY A 432 41.81 53.97 -48.75
CA GLY A 432 41.06 54.38 -49.96
C GLY A 432 39.89 55.31 -49.74
#